data_AF-A0A392NYR4-F1
#
_entry.id   AF-A0A392NYR4-F1
#
_cell.length_a   1.000
_cell.length_b   1.000
_cell.length_c   1.000
_cell.angle_alpha   90.00
_cell.angle_beta   90.00
_cell.angle_gamma   90.00
#
_symmetry.space_group_name_H-M   'P 1'
#
loop_
_entity.id
_entity.type
_entity.pdbx_description
1 polymer ?
#
loop_
_entity_poly.entity_id
_entity_poly.type
_entity_poly.pdbx_seq_one_letter_code
_entity_poly.pdbx_strand_id
1 'polypeptide(L)'
;MKLSKCQSLKQVPDMSGAPNLKKLHLDSCKSLVKVHNSVGFLEKLEDLNLNCCTSLMVLPRGINLPSLKTMSLRNCTTLKNFP
;
A
#
# COMPACT_ATOMS: atom_id res chain seq x y z
N MET A 1 -6.17 -0.70 -9.32
CA MET A 1 -4.98 0.03 -9.79
C MET A 1 -3.78 -0.90 -9.67
N LYS A 2 -3.02 -1.08 -10.76
CA LYS A 2 -1.79 -1.89 -10.79
C LYS A 2 -0.61 -0.96 -11.01
N LEU A 3 0.30 -0.94 -10.05
CA LEU A 3 1.55 -0.17 -10.04
C LEU A 3 2.75 -1.10 -9.74
N SER A 4 2.57 -2.41 -9.84
CA SER A 4 3.59 -3.41 -9.58
C SER A 4 4.88 -3.14 -10.36
N LYS A 5 6.03 -3.39 -9.73
CA LYS A 5 7.38 -3.20 -10.27
C LYS A 5 7.72 -1.74 -10.63
N CYS A 6 6.96 -0.75 -10.18
CA CYS A 6 7.29 0.65 -10.39
C CYS A 6 8.52 1.06 -9.56
N GLN A 7 9.70 1.06 -10.18
CA GLN A 7 10.97 1.33 -9.48
C GLN A 7 11.22 2.82 -9.21
N SER A 8 10.45 3.72 -9.80
CA SER A 8 10.55 5.16 -9.51
C SER A 8 9.59 5.63 -8.40
N LEU A 9 8.60 4.80 -8.03
CA LEU A 9 7.59 5.17 -7.05
C LEU A 9 8.19 5.18 -5.64
N LYS A 10 8.47 6.36 -5.12
CA LYS A 10 8.97 6.55 -3.74
C LYS A 10 7.86 6.61 -2.70
N GLN A 11 6.70 7.10 -3.10
CA GLN A 11 5.56 7.28 -2.23
C GLN A 11 4.26 7.07 -3.01
N VAL A 12 3.30 6.35 -2.44
CA VAL A 12 1.92 6.32 -2.97
C VAL A 12 1.31 7.71 -2.79
N PRO A 13 0.72 8.33 -3.83
CA PRO A 13 0.12 9.66 -3.69
C PRO A 13 -1.14 9.63 -2.81
N ASP A 14 -1.76 10.79 -2.59
CA ASP A 14 -3.11 10.83 -2.03
C ASP A 14 -4.08 10.06 -2.94
N MET A 15 -4.88 9.19 -2.31
CA MET A 15 -5.85 8.30 -2.94
C MET A 15 -7.30 8.67 -2.58
N SER A 16 -7.53 9.80 -1.91
CA SER A 16 -8.86 10.33 -1.58
C SER A 16 -9.76 10.47 -2.82
N GLY A 17 -9.18 10.79 -3.98
CA GLY A 17 -9.87 10.86 -5.27
C GLY A 17 -10.26 9.51 -5.90
N ALA A 18 -9.94 8.38 -5.25
CA ALA A 18 -10.25 7.04 -5.74
C ALA A 18 -11.15 6.25 -4.75
N PRO A 19 -12.31 6.78 -4.33
CA PRO A 19 -13.13 6.18 -3.26
C PRO A 19 -13.70 4.80 -3.61
N ASN A 20 -13.76 4.46 -4.91
CA ASN A 20 -14.25 3.18 -5.39
C ASN A 20 -13.13 2.15 -5.66
N LEU A 21 -11.89 2.44 -5.27
CA LEU A 21 -10.76 1.56 -5.54
C LEU A 21 -10.89 0.24 -4.78
N LYS A 22 -11.01 -0.87 -5.51
CA LYS A 22 -11.12 -2.22 -4.93
C LYS A 22 -9.81 -2.96 -4.76
N LYS A 23 -8.82 -2.70 -5.62
CA LYS A 23 -7.53 -3.40 -5.61
C LYS A 23 -6.39 -2.42 -5.82
N LEU A 24 -5.37 -2.49 -4.96
CA LEU A 24 -4.15 -1.71 -5.08
C LEU A 24 -2.94 -2.66 -5.04
N HIS A 25 -2.33 -2.88 -6.20
CA HIS A 25 -1.17 -3.76 -6.35
C HIS A 25 0.09 -2.92 -6.57
N LEU A 26 0.99 -2.97 -5.60
CA LEU A 26 2.25 -2.23 -5.51
C LEU A 26 3.44 -3.18 -5.37
N ASP A 27 3.25 -4.48 -5.61
CA ASP A 27 4.28 -5.48 -5.40
C ASP A 27 5.55 -5.20 -6.22
N SER A 28 6.70 -5.52 -5.64
CA SER A 28 8.03 -5.32 -6.22
C SER A 28 8.39 -3.85 -6.53
N CYS A 29 7.71 -2.86 -5.94
CA CYS A 29 8.15 -1.46 -5.97
C CYS A 29 9.30 -1.25 -4.97
N LYS A 30 10.54 -1.56 -5.39
CA LYS A 30 11.68 -1.61 -4.46
C LYS A 30 12.08 -0.24 -3.92
N SER A 31 11.74 0.85 -4.61
CA SER A 31 12.00 2.22 -4.13
C SER A 31 10.85 2.82 -3.33
N LEU A 32 9.75 2.09 -3.12
CA LEU A 32 8.62 2.57 -2.34
C LEU A 32 9.00 2.63 -0.86
N VAL A 33 9.02 3.83 -0.29
CA VAL A 33 9.39 4.08 1.11
C VAL A 33 8.15 4.27 1.99
N LYS A 34 7.11 4.89 1.43
CA LYS A 34 5.94 5.32 2.20
C LYS A 34 4.63 5.11 1.44
N VAL A 35 3.62 4.61 2.14
CA VAL A 35 2.24 4.58 1.67
C VAL A 35 1.50 5.78 2.30
N HIS A 36 0.78 6.57 1.51
CA HIS A 36 0.02 7.71 2.02
C HIS A 36 -1.14 7.28 2.91
N ASN A 37 -1.46 8.09 3.93
CA ASN A 37 -2.46 7.74 4.94
C ASN A 37 -3.84 7.47 4.35
N SER A 38 -4.21 8.16 3.27
CA SER A 38 -5.50 7.96 2.58
C SER A 38 -5.74 6.50 2.16
N VAL A 39 -4.69 5.74 1.86
CA VAL A 39 -4.80 4.32 1.49
C VAL A 39 -5.40 3.51 2.64
N GLY A 40 -5.13 3.89 3.89
CA GLY A 40 -5.64 3.23 5.09
C GLY A 40 -7.14 3.47 5.36
N PHE A 41 -7.80 4.33 4.58
CA PHE A 41 -9.22 4.68 4.75
C PHE A 41 -10.05 4.44 3.47
N LEU A 42 -9.53 3.64 2.54
CA LEU A 42 -10.27 3.27 1.32
C LEU A 42 -11.34 2.22 1.66
N GLU A 43 -12.57 2.68 1.90
CA GLU A 43 -13.67 1.84 2.39
C GLU A 43 -13.98 0.62 1.50
N LYS A 44 -13.81 0.75 0.19
CA LYS A 44 -14.09 -0.31 -0.80
C LYS A 44 -12.86 -1.13 -1.19
N LEU A 45 -11.70 -0.88 -0.58
CA LEU A 45 -10.48 -1.63 -0.89
C LEU A 45 -10.61 -3.05 -0.37
N GLU A 46 -10.57 -4.01 -1.28
CA GLU A 46 -10.68 -5.44 -1.00
C GLU A 46 -9.30 -6.12 -0.97
N ASP A 47 -8.33 -5.60 -1.73
CA ASP A 47 -7.02 -6.22 -1.91
C ASP A 47 -5.89 -5.18 -1.96
N LEU A 48 -4.95 -5.28 -1.00
CA LEU A 48 -3.72 -4.50 -0.93
C LEU A 48 -2.49 -5.41 -1.00
N ASN A 49 -1.75 -5.33 -2.10
CA ASN A 49 -0.53 -6.11 -2.29
C ASN A 49 0.71 -5.21 -2.31
N LEU A 50 1.56 -5.34 -1.30
CA LEU A 50 2.82 -4.61 -1.11
C LEU A 50 4.03 -5.57 -1.10
N ASN A 51 3.86 -6.80 -1.58
CA ASN A 51 4.91 -7.82 -1.52
C ASN A 51 6.22 -7.34 -2.18
N CYS A 52 7.36 -7.73 -1.62
CA CYS A 52 8.70 -7.40 -2.13
C CYS A 52 8.99 -5.89 -2.23
N CYS A 53 8.26 -5.03 -1.51
CA CYS A 53 8.61 -3.61 -1.35
C CYS A 53 9.73 -3.49 -0.31
N THR A 54 10.94 -3.84 -0.72
CA THR A 54 12.10 -3.98 0.18
C THR A 54 12.59 -2.68 0.83
N SER A 55 12.20 -1.49 0.34
CA SER A 55 12.48 -0.20 0.99
C SER A 55 11.29 0.39 1.75
N LEU A 56 10.15 -0.34 1.83
CA LEU A 56 8.95 0.17 2.49
C LEU A 56 9.21 0.30 3.99
N MET A 57 9.09 1.51 4.52
CA MET A 57 9.33 1.83 5.93
C MET A 57 8.06 2.24 6.66
N VAL A 58 7.12 2.87 5.96
CA VAL A 58 5.96 3.54 6.58
C VAL A 58 4.66 3.14 5.89
N LEU A 59 3.77 2.51 6.66
CA LEU A 59 2.37 2.28 6.33
C LEU A 59 1.49 3.45 6.80
N PRO A 60 0.21 3.53 6.37
CA PRO A 60 -0.75 4.49 6.89
C PRO A 60 -0.81 4.47 8.41
N ARG A 61 -0.80 5.65 9.08
CA ARG A 61 -0.84 5.72 10.56
C ARG A 61 -2.11 5.14 11.19
N GLY A 62 -3.19 5.03 10.42
CA GLY A 62 -4.42 4.37 10.82
C GLY A 62 -4.92 3.50 9.68
N ILE A 63 -5.40 2.31 10.03
CA ILE A 63 -5.99 1.36 9.10
C ILE A 63 -7.45 1.15 9.51
N ASN A 64 -8.36 1.65 8.68
CA ASN A 64 -9.78 1.36 8.73
C ASN A 64 -10.22 0.98 7.30
N LEU A 65 -10.09 -0.31 6.98
CA LEU A 65 -10.39 -0.86 5.67
C LEU A 65 -11.50 -1.92 5.78
N PRO A 66 -12.76 -1.50 5.94
CA PRO A 66 -13.86 -2.41 6.28
C PRO A 66 -14.14 -3.49 5.21
N SER A 67 -13.82 -3.23 3.94
CA SER A 67 -13.98 -4.21 2.85
C SER A 67 -12.76 -5.09 2.60
N LEU A 68 -11.67 -4.91 3.35
CA LEU A 68 -10.39 -5.57 3.05
C LEU A 68 -10.47 -7.06 3.31
N LYS A 69 -10.17 -7.84 2.27
CA LYS A 69 -10.10 -9.30 2.31
C LYS A 69 -8.67 -9.78 2.37
N THR A 70 -7.78 -9.11 1.65
CA THR A 70 -6.37 -9.51 1.55
C THR A 70 -5.45 -8.32 1.71
N MET A 71 -4.47 -8.47 2.61
CA MET A 71 -3.30 -7.62 2.70
C MET A 71 -2.05 -8.49 2.66
N SER A 72 -1.07 -8.13 1.83
CA SER A 72 0.19 -8.88 1.72
C SER A 72 1.39 -7.94 1.80
N LEU A 73 2.27 -8.21 2.76
CA LEU A 73 3.50 -7.47 3.06
C LEU A 73 4.73 -8.40 3.03
N ARG A 74 4.65 -9.54 2.35
CA ARG A 74 5.74 -10.52 2.30
C ARG A 74 6.99 -9.85 1.74
N ASN A 75 8.14 -10.16 2.32
CA ASN A 75 9.44 -9.61 1.92
C ASN A 75 9.51 -8.07 1.94
N CYS A 76 8.76 -7.40 2.83
CA CYS A 76 8.96 -5.99 3.18
C CYS A 76 9.99 -5.88 4.31
N THR A 77 11.26 -6.04 3.95
CA THR A 77 12.37 -6.25 4.91
C THR A 77 12.72 -5.03 5.77
N THR A 78 12.36 -3.82 5.35
CA THR A 78 12.66 -2.57 6.07
C THR A 78 11.48 -2.03 6.87
N LEU A 79 10.34 -2.71 6.85
CA LEU A 79 9.14 -2.24 7.53
C LEU A 79 9.36 -2.36 9.04
N LYS A 80 9.43 -1.22 9.73
CA LYS A 80 9.77 -1.19 11.16
C LYS A 80 8.57 -1.44 12.08
N ASN A 81 7.41 -0.90 11.72
CA ASN A 81 6.21 -0.96 12.54
C ASN A 81 5.00 -1.30 11.66
N PHE A 82 4.15 -2.16 12.17
CA PHE A 82 2.80 -2.37 11.65
C PHE A 82 1.82 -1.56 12.52
N PRO A 83 1.00 -0.67 11.93
CA PRO A 83 0.03 0.15 12.65
C PRO A 83 -1.24 -0.60 13.07
#